data_AF-A0A850VJR3-F1
#
_entry.id   AF-A0A850VJR3-F1
#
_cell.length_a   1.000
_cell.length_b   1.000
_cell.length_c   1.000
_cell.angle_alpha   90.00
_cell.angle_beta   90.00
_cell.angle_gamma   90.00
#
_symmetry.space_group_name_H-M   'P 1'
#
loop_
_entity.id
_entity.type
_entity.pdbx_description
1 polymer ?
#
loop_
_entity_poly.entity_id
_entity_poly.type
_entity_poly.pdbx_seq_one_letter_code
_entity_poly.pdbx_strand_id
1 'polypeptide(L)'
;QFLSLCAPLTQEHPEVLPFLSSRHLRAHPDFRGSAEFRNILGRLLRRVRGRRRKVYVYINELCTVLKARALRRRLPLRAAGPTSAHQCPPSSDRCPHGADRASSQHPSAPSQYPGAPPQPPGAVPAEASARRAGGSRRQIRHLEHLLRVYAGEIRRLQERELDLAELDSADSPYLQENRLKRRMMRIFRRLCQLKECSSLTGRVLEQRIRFRGTRYPEVNRSIERFINRPDAFPDYSDILREIRGASARHRLGLGRRQMENMAQEAFREVGNRLQERRHLDLVYNFGSHLTDQYRPG
;
A
#
# COMPACT_ATOMS: atom_id res chain seq x y z
N GLN A 1 9.34 40.65 -15.58
CA GLN A 1 10.18 40.28 -16.75
C GLN A 1 9.80 38.93 -17.36
N PHE A 2 9.91 37.80 -16.65
CA PHE A 2 9.57 36.48 -17.22
C PHE A 2 8.10 36.35 -17.68
N LEU A 3 7.14 36.81 -16.86
CA LEU A 3 5.71 36.81 -17.23
C LEU A 3 5.42 37.65 -18.48
N SER A 4 6.02 38.85 -18.58
CA SER A 4 5.89 39.73 -19.75
C SER A 4 6.46 39.10 -21.03
N LEU A 5 7.55 38.33 -20.93
CA LEU A 5 8.11 37.60 -22.06
C LEU A 5 7.22 36.41 -22.49
N CYS A 6 6.52 35.79 -21.53
CA CYS A 6 5.63 34.65 -21.80
C CYS A 6 4.24 35.10 -22.29
N ALA A 7 3.78 36.30 -21.94
CA ALA A 7 2.45 36.79 -22.28
C ALA A 7 2.09 36.75 -23.78
N PRO A 8 2.94 37.25 -24.71
CA PRO A 8 2.63 37.13 -26.14
C PRO A 8 2.73 35.69 -26.67
N LEU A 9 3.37 34.78 -25.93
CA LEU A 9 3.59 33.38 -26.33
C LEU A 9 2.55 32.42 -25.75
N THR A 10 1.65 32.91 -24.90
CA THR A 10 0.62 32.12 -24.19
C THR A 10 -0.78 32.67 -24.45
N GLN A 11 -0.98 33.33 -25.61
CA GLN A 11 -2.27 33.95 -25.97
C GLN A 11 -3.42 32.94 -26.06
N GLU A 12 -3.13 31.70 -26.44
CA GLU A 12 -4.12 30.61 -26.48
C GLU A 12 -4.56 30.15 -25.08
N HIS A 13 -3.73 30.37 -24.06
CA HIS A 13 -3.97 29.95 -22.68
C HIS A 13 -3.58 31.06 -21.69
N PRO A 14 -4.30 32.19 -21.65
CA PRO A 14 -3.99 33.33 -20.79
C PRO A 14 -4.03 32.98 -19.30
N GLU A 15 -4.81 31.97 -18.90
CA GLU A 15 -4.93 31.45 -17.53
C GLU A 15 -3.59 30.97 -16.93
N VAL A 16 -2.58 30.70 -17.76
CA VAL A 16 -1.26 30.25 -17.33
C VAL A 16 -0.48 31.33 -16.57
N LEU A 17 -0.66 32.62 -16.91
CA LEU A 17 0.07 33.71 -16.23
C LEU A 17 -0.46 34.00 -14.81
N PRO A 18 -1.80 34.10 -14.58
CA PRO A 18 -2.36 34.16 -13.24
C PRO A 18 -1.97 32.94 -12.41
N PHE A 19 -2.00 31.73 -12.99
CA PHE A 19 -1.61 30.49 -12.32
C PHE A 19 -0.15 30.54 -11.84
N LEU A 20 0.79 30.91 -12.72
CA LEU A 20 2.20 31.03 -12.38
C LEU A 20 2.44 32.11 -11.32
N SER A 21 1.69 33.21 -11.37
CA SER A 21 1.76 34.29 -10.38
C SER A 21 1.28 33.83 -9.00
N SER A 22 0.17 33.10 -8.94
CA SER A 22 -0.34 32.46 -7.72
C SER A 22 0.68 31.48 -7.13
N ARG A 23 1.30 30.64 -7.98
CA ARG A 23 2.36 29.71 -7.56
C ARG A 23 3.60 30.41 -7.02
N HIS A 24 3.99 31.55 -7.60
CA HIS A 24 5.09 32.37 -7.08
C HIS A 24 4.75 32.98 -5.71
N LEU A 25 3.53 33.47 -5.50
CA LEU A 25 3.10 34.00 -4.20
C LEU A 25 3.10 32.95 -3.09
N ARG A 26 2.77 31.69 -3.43
CA ARG A 26 2.78 30.54 -2.50
C ARG A 26 4.17 29.98 -2.21
N ALA A 27 5.21 30.40 -2.95
CA ALA A 27 6.58 30.00 -2.70
C ALA A 27 7.15 30.66 -1.43
N HIS A 28 8.07 29.98 -0.74
CA HIS A 28 8.69 30.50 0.48
C HIS A 28 9.37 31.87 0.21
N PRO A 29 9.16 32.89 1.06
CA PRO A 29 9.75 34.21 0.89
C PRO A 29 11.28 34.18 0.71
N ASP A 30 11.99 33.43 1.55
CA ASP A 30 13.45 33.27 1.45
C ASP A 30 13.90 32.67 0.12
N PHE A 31 13.14 31.70 -0.41
CA PHE A 31 13.43 31.12 -1.71
C PHE A 31 13.20 32.15 -2.83
N ARG A 32 12.11 32.93 -2.78
CA ARG A 32 11.82 33.99 -3.76
C ARG A 32 12.89 35.09 -3.78
N GLY A 33 13.50 35.38 -2.63
CA GLY A 33 14.63 36.32 -2.51
C GLY A 33 16.01 35.72 -2.80
N SER A 34 16.13 34.40 -2.94
CA SER A 34 17.41 33.69 -3.04
C SER A 34 18.16 33.94 -4.36
N ALA A 35 19.49 33.79 -4.31
CA ALA A 35 20.32 33.73 -5.51
C ALA A 35 19.97 32.50 -6.38
N GLU A 36 19.56 31.38 -5.76
CA GLU A 36 19.11 30.17 -6.45
C GLU A 36 17.94 30.48 -7.40
N PHE A 37 16.90 31.16 -6.90
CA PHE A 37 15.73 31.50 -7.71
C PHE A 37 16.06 32.47 -8.84
N ARG A 38 16.90 33.48 -8.59
CA ARG A 38 17.38 34.42 -9.63
C ARG A 38 18.16 33.70 -10.74
N ASN A 39 19.02 32.74 -10.39
CA ASN A 39 19.77 31.93 -11.35
C ASN A 39 18.84 31.07 -12.22
N ILE A 40 17.83 30.44 -11.62
CA ILE A 40 16.81 29.65 -12.32
C ILE A 40 16.02 30.54 -13.29
N LEU A 41 15.53 31.70 -12.84
CA LEU A 41 14.83 32.65 -13.71
C LEU A 41 15.72 33.17 -14.85
N GLY A 42 16.98 33.49 -14.58
CA GLY A 42 17.93 33.93 -15.60
C GLY A 42 18.22 32.86 -16.67
N ARG A 43 18.29 31.58 -16.25
CA ARG A 43 18.39 30.44 -17.19
C ARG A 43 17.13 30.31 -18.03
N LEU A 44 15.95 30.37 -17.42
CA LEU A 44 14.67 30.21 -18.12
C LEU A 44 14.40 31.38 -19.09
N LEU A 45 14.71 32.62 -18.71
CA LEU A 45 14.61 33.79 -19.59
C LEU A 45 15.45 33.62 -20.87
N ARG A 46 16.70 33.16 -20.74
CA ARG A 46 17.56 32.88 -21.90
C ARG A 46 16.99 31.76 -22.78
N ARG A 47 16.46 30.69 -22.18
CA ARG A 47 15.84 29.57 -22.90
C ARG A 47 14.57 29.97 -23.67
N VAL A 48 13.68 30.75 -23.04
CA VAL A 48 12.46 31.27 -23.71
C VAL A 48 12.83 32.15 -24.89
N ARG A 49 13.85 33.02 -24.77
CA ARG A 49 14.34 33.86 -25.87
C ARG A 49 14.92 33.03 -27.02
N GLY A 50 15.69 31.99 -26.72
CA GLY A 50 16.29 31.13 -27.75
C GLY A 50 15.34 30.14 -28.41
N ARG A 51 14.33 29.63 -27.68
CA ARG A 51 13.39 28.59 -28.19
C ARG A 51 11.95 28.86 -27.74
N ARG A 52 11.31 29.85 -28.36
CA ARG A 52 9.95 30.30 -28.05
C ARG A 52 8.88 29.19 -28.10
N ARG A 53 9.00 28.23 -29.03
CA ARG A 53 8.06 27.10 -29.16
C ARG A 53 7.97 26.20 -27.91
N LYS A 54 8.95 26.24 -27.01
CA LYS A 54 8.97 25.43 -25.77
C LYS A 54 8.54 26.24 -24.53
N VAL A 55 7.86 27.36 -24.70
CA VAL A 55 7.46 28.26 -23.60
C VAL A 55 6.72 27.52 -22.47
N TYR A 56 5.78 26.63 -22.79
CA TYR A 56 5.03 25.85 -21.80
C TYR A 56 5.91 24.88 -21.00
N VAL A 57 6.97 24.33 -21.61
CA VAL A 57 7.95 23.49 -20.90
C VAL A 57 8.72 24.31 -19.88
N TYR A 58 9.12 25.53 -20.24
CA TYR A 58 9.86 26.44 -19.34
C TYR A 58 8.98 27.00 -18.23
N ILE A 59 7.70 27.27 -18.53
CA ILE A 59 6.70 27.62 -17.52
C ILE A 59 6.49 26.44 -16.57
N ASN A 60 6.39 25.20 -17.07
CA ASN A 60 6.25 24.02 -16.23
C ASN A 60 7.50 23.75 -15.36
N GLU A 61 8.71 23.95 -15.90
CA GLU A 61 9.96 23.89 -15.13
C GLU A 61 9.91 24.88 -13.95
N LEU A 62 9.49 26.12 -14.19
CA LEU A 62 9.34 27.14 -13.15
C LEU A 62 8.25 26.78 -12.13
N CYS A 63 7.08 26.32 -12.59
CA CYS A 63 5.99 25.87 -11.74
C CYS A 63 6.42 24.73 -10.82
N THR A 64 7.22 23.79 -11.32
CA THR A 64 7.73 22.65 -10.55
C THR A 64 8.68 23.11 -9.44
N VAL A 65 9.60 24.01 -9.75
CA VAL A 65 10.53 24.60 -8.78
C VAL A 65 9.77 25.37 -7.68
N LEU A 66 8.81 26.20 -8.08
CA LEU A 66 7.97 26.96 -7.13
C LEU A 66 7.11 26.05 -6.25
N LYS A 67 6.56 24.95 -6.81
CA LYS A 67 5.84 23.91 -6.05
C LYS A 67 6.72 23.23 -5.02
N ALA A 68 7.95 22.84 -5.40
CA ALA A 68 8.87 22.14 -4.52
C ALA A 68 9.29 22.98 -3.29
N ARG A 69 9.35 24.30 -3.47
CA ARG A 69 9.69 25.28 -2.43
C ARG A 69 8.48 26.10 -1.96
N ALA A 70 7.27 25.56 -2.15
CA ALA A 70 6.04 26.18 -1.65
C ALA A 70 5.97 26.10 -0.13
N LEU A 71 5.36 27.09 0.50
CA LEU A 71 4.92 26.98 1.89
C LEU A 71 4.00 25.76 1.96
N ARG A 72 4.50 24.64 2.48
CA ARG A 72 3.65 23.51 2.85
C ARG A 72 2.71 24.06 3.90
N ARG A 73 1.44 24.31 3.55
CA ARG A 73 0.37 24.33 4.56
C ARG A 73 0.43 22.96 5.21
N ARG A 74 1.15 22.87 6.35
CA ARG A 74 0.83 21.86 7.34
C ARG A 74 -0.62 22.16 7.68
N LEU A 75 -1.52 21.31 7.18
CA LEU A 75 -2.82 21.18 7.82
C LEU A 75 -2.52 20.94 9.30
N PRO A 76 -3.12 21.67 10.26
CA PRO A 76 -2.99 21.29 11.65
C PRO A 76 -3.65 19.90 11.78
N LEU A 77 -2.84 18.85 11.73
CA LEU A 77 -3.14 17.63 12.46
C LEU A 77 -3.20 18.11 13.91
N ARG A 78 -4.39 18.05 14.48
CA ARG A 78 -4.65 18.34 15.90
C ARG A 78 -3.59 17.60 16.71
N ALA A 79 -2.62 18.35 17.23
CA ALA A 79 -1.65 17.82 18.16
C ALA A 79 -2.43 17.32 19.37
N ALA A 80 -2.35 16.03 19.66
CA ALA A 80 -2.69 15.53 20.98
C ALA A 80 -1.76 16.26 21.96
N GLY A 81 -2.35 16.96 22.92
CA GLY A 81 -1.63 17.72 23.93
C GLY A 81 -0.73 16.83 24.80
N PRO A 82 0.16 17.44 25.58
CA PRO A 82 1.15 16.75 26.38
C PRO A 82 0.50 16.17 27.65
N THR A 83 0.42 14.84 27.76
CA THR A 83 0.36 14.20 29.07
C THR A 83 1.78 13.94 29.52
N SER A 84 2.25 14.82 30.39
CA SER A 84 3.49 14.64 31.15
C SER A 84 3.31 13.54 32.19
N ALA A 85 4.39 12.78 32.38
CA ALA A 85 4.78 12.02 33.56
C ALA A 85 3.92 10.80 33.96
N HIS A 86 4.40 9.60 33.62
CA HIS A 86 4.96 8.73 34.66
C HIS A 86 6.17 7.97 34.14
N GLN A 87 7.21 8.01 34.96
CA GLN A 87 8.57 7.54 34.73
C GLN A 87 8.65 6.02 34.85
N CYS A 88 9.32 5.36 33.90
CA CYS A 88 10.11 4.15 34.19
C CYS A 88 11.38 4.59 34.93
N PRO A 89 12.09 3.73 35.71
CA PRO A 89 13.01 2.72 35.13
C PRO A 89 13.28 1.50 36.07
N PRO A 90 14.35 0.69 35.90
CA PRO A 90 14.63 -0.24 34.81
C PRO A 90 15.09 -1.65 35.31
N SER A 91 15.61 -2.48 34.39
CA SER A 91 16.57 -3.59 34.59
C SER A 91 15.97 -4.94 35.02
N SER A 92 16.55 -6.11 34.74
CA SER A 92 17.50 -6.63 33.73
C SER A 92 17.54 -8.15 34.02
N ASP A 93 17.86 -8.94 33.00
CA ASP A 93 18.60 -10.20 33.11
C ASP A 93 18.04 -11.46 33.81
N ARG A 94 18.22 -12.57 33.05
CA ARG A 94 18.59 -13.94 33.46
C ARG A 94 17.51 -14.90 34.00
N CYS A 95 17.20 -15.90 33.16
CA CYS A 95 17.10 -17.30 33.59
C CYS A 95 18.50 -17.78 34.07
N PRO A 96 18.64 -18.78 34.98
CA PRO A 96 18.54 -20.19 34.54
C PRO A 96 18.14 -21.26 35.59
N HIS A 97 17.75 -22.43 35.03
CA HIS A 97 18.06 -23.83 35.41
C HIS A 97 17.97 -24.40 36.84
N GLY A 98 17.52 -25.67 36.86
CA GLY A 98 17.99 -26.74 37.75
C GLY A 98 16.85 -27.38 38.55
N ALA A 99 16.22 -28.46 38.08
CA ALA A 99 16.67 -29.86 38.13
C ALA A 99 16.34 -30.58 39.45
N ASP A 100 15.85 -31.81 39.27
CA ASP A 100 15.93 -32.97 40.15
C ASP A 100 14.80 -33.31 41.16
N ARG A 101 13.96 -34.27 40.72
CA ARG A 101 14.01 -35.70 41.10
C ARG A 101 13.24 -36.16 42.36
N ALA A 102 12.58 -37.32 42.13
CA ALA A 102 12.10 -38.34 43.07
C ALA A 102 10.79 -38.03 43.83
N SER A 103 9.92 -38.97 44.18
CA SER A 103 9.59 -40.35 43.79
C SER A 103 8.34 -40.70 44.62
N SER A 104 7.45 -41.50 44.04
CA SER A 104 6.62 -42.54 44.67
C SER A 104 5.88 -42.25 45.99
N GLN A 105 4.54 -42.35 45.97
CA GLN A 105 3.78 -43.36 46.73
C GLN A 105 2.25 -43.23 46.53
N HIS A 106 1.66 -44.31 46.01
CA HIS A 106 0.27 -44.74 46.26
C HIS A 106 0.19 -45.28 47.72
N PRO A 107 -0.98 -45.36 48.39
CA PRO A 107 -1.98 -46.38 48.05
C PRO A 107 -3.48 -46.14 48.41
N SER A 108 -4.29 -47.04 47.85
CA SER A 108 -5.53 -47.63 48.40
C SER A 108 -6.90 -46.94 48.25
N ALA A 109 -7.78 -47.63 47.51
CA ALA A 109 -9.24 -47.57 47.57
C ALA A 109 -9.80 -48.39 48.77
N PRO A 110 -11.13 -48.35 49.03
CA PRO A 110 -11.96 -49.44 48.51
C PRO A 110 -13.39 -49.08 48.03
N SER A 111 -13.90 -49.98 47.19
CA SER A 111 -15.25 -50.22 46.63
C SER A 111 -16.49 -49.85 47.46
N GLN A 112 -17.59 -49.49 46.77
CA GLN A 112 -18.80 -50.33 46.63
C GLN A 112 -19.87 -49.68 45.70
N TYR A 113 -20.36 -50.44 44.71
CA TYR A 113 -21.58 -50.23 43.90
C TYR A 113 -22.69 -51.16 44.47
N PRO A 114 -24.01 -50.94 44.22
CA PRO A 114 -24.67 -51.41 42.98
C PRO A 114 -25.93 -50.66 42.50
N GLY A 115 -26.31 -50.85 41.22
CA GLY A 115 -27.72 -50.88 40.80
C GLY A 115 -28.14 -49.99 39.61
N ALA A 116 -28.16 -50.56 38.40
CA ALA A 116 -28.80 -50.08 37.16
C ALA A 116 -30.35 -50.32 37.18
N PRO A 117 -31.22 -50.06 36.14
CA PRO A 117 -30.99 -49.87 34.68
C PRO A 117 -32.00 -48.87 33.97
N PRO A 118 -32.49 -49.00 32.70
CA PRO A 118 -32.07 -48.19 31.51
C PRO A 118 -33.17 -47.58 30.54
N GLN A 119 -32.82 -46.51 29.78
CA GLN A 119 -33.25 -46.09 28.38
C GLN A 119 -34.76 -45.86 27.99
N PRO A 120 -35.15 -45.26 26.81
CA PRO A 120 -34.56 -44.30 25.83
C PRO A 120 -35.58 -43.15 25.43
N PRO A 121 -35.70 -42.68 24.16
CA PRO A 121 -35.13 -41.46 23.56
C PRO A 121 -36.13 -40.29 23.36
N GLY A 122 -35.73 -39.06 23.68
CA GLY A 122 -36.54 -37.85 23.47
C GLY A 122 -35.91 -36.90 22.46
N ALA A 123 -36.64 -36.62 21.39
CA ALA A 123 -36.26 -35.81 20.23
C ALA A 123 -35.56 -34.48 20.57
N VAL A 124 -34.39 -34.26 19.98
CA VAL A 124 -33.83 -32.92 19.76
C VAL A 124 -34.65 -32.22 18.66
N PRO A 125 -35.25 -31.05 18.89
CA PRO A 125 -35.61 -30.16 17.78
C PRO A 125 -34.32 -29.52 17.28
N ALA A 126 -33.67 -30.21 16.35
CA ALA A 126 -32.58 -29.71 15.54
C ALA A 126 -33.10 -28.70 14.50
N GLU A 127 -33.63 -27.55 14.94
CA GLU A 127 -34.16 -26.55 13.98
C GLU A 127 -34.26 -25.12 14.53
N ALA A 128 -33.20 -24.60 15.17
CA ALA A 128 -33.17 -23.16 15.49
C ALA A 128 -31.78 -22.49 15.57
N SER A 129 -30.67 -23.21 15.37
CA SER A 129 -29.32 -22.64 15.55
C SER A 129 -28.60 -22.25 14.24
N ALA A 130 -29.16 -22.54 13.06
CA ALA A 130 -28.50 -22.26 11.78
C ALA A 130 -28.84 -20.88 11.19
N ARG A 131 -29.62 -20.05 11.89
CA ARG A 131 -30.02 -18.72 11.39
C ARG A 131 -29.19 -17.62 12.08
N ARG A 132 -28.19 -17.13 11.31
CA ARG A 132 -27.49 -15.82 11.37
C ARG A 132 -26.00 -15.89 11.74
N ALA A 133 -25.21 -16.55 10.90
CA ALA A 133 -23.78 -16.25 10.79
C ALA A 133 -23.53 -15.02 9.87
N GLY A 134 -24.42 -14.76 8.89
CA GLY A 134 -24.31 -13.60 7.99
C GLY A 134 -24.92 -12.29 8.51
N GLY A 135 -24.35 -11.17 8.08
CA GLY A 135 -24.84 -9.82 8.38
C GLY A 135 -26.28 -9.55 7.92
N SER A 136 -26.92 -8.50 8.48
CA SER A 136 -28.31 -8.16 8.13
C SER A 136 -28.49 -7.98 6.62
N ARG A 137 -29.40 -8.74 6.00
CA ARG A 137 -29.67 -8.69 4.54
C ARG A 137 -29.99 -7.27 4.06
N ARG A 138 -30.66 -6.47 4.90
CA ARG A 138 -30.95 -5.05 4.62
C ARG A 138 -29.68 -4.21 4.56
N GLN A 139 -28.75 -4.43 5.50
CA GLN A 139 -27.46 -3.76 5.53
C GLN A 139 -26.60 -4.13 4.32
N ILE A 140 -26.58 -5.41 3.93
CA ILE A 140 -25.84 -5.88 2.73
C ILE A 140 -26.37 -5.16 1.48
N ARG A 141 -27.69 -5.17 1.26
CA ARG A 141 -28.32 -4.47 0.12
C ARG A 141 -28.01 -2.97 0.11
N HIS A 142 -28.05 -2.33 1.26
CA HIS A 142 -27.73 -0.90 1.38
C HIS A 142 -26.28 -0.61 1.00
N LEU A 143 -25.32 -1.42 1.49
CA LEU A 143 -23.91 -1.25 1.16
C LEU A 143 -23.62 -1.55 -0.31
N GLU A 144 -24.28 -2.54 -0.93
CA GLU A 144 -24.19 -2.81 -2.37
C GLU A 144 -24.74 -1.67 -3.21
N HIS A 145 -25.88 -1.09 -2.81
CA HIS A 145 -26.42 0.10 -3.45
C HIS A 145 -25.44 1.28 -3.34
N LEU A 146 -24.86 1.50 -2.15
CA LEU A 146 -23.88 2.57 -1.94
C LEU A 146 -22.61 2.39 -2.79
N LEU A 147 -22.15 1.15 -3.00
CA LEU A 147 -21.07 0.86 -3.94
C LEU A 147 -21.42 1.30 -5.37
N ARG A 148 -22.65 1.02 -5.82
CA ARG A 148 -23.12 1.42 -7.15
C ARG A 148 -23.19 2.94 -7.30
N VAL A 149 -23.68 3.64 -6.28
CA VAL A 149 -23.72 5.12 -6.24
C VAL A 149 -22.30 5.69 -6.32
N TYR A 150 -21.35 5.16 -5.53
CA TYR A 150 -19.97 5.62 -5.58
C TYR A 150 -19.27 5.28 -6.91
N ALA A 151 -19.56 4.14 -7.52
CA ALA A 151 -19.03 3.80 -8.84
C ALA A 151 -19.52 4.80 -9.92
N GLY A 152 -20.80 5.18 -9.89
CA GLY A 152 -21.35 6.19 -10.79
C GLY A 152 -20.69 7.57 -10.61
N GLU A 153 -20.55 8.02 -9.35
CA GLU A 153 -19.91 9.31 -9.07
C GLU A 153 -18.41 9.32 -9.42
N ILE A 154 -17.70 8.20 -9.22
CA ILE A 154 -16.31 8.08 -9.67
C ILE A 154 -16.20 8.23 -11.19
N ARG A 155 -17.09 7.60 -11.97
CA ARG A 155 -17.10 7.75 -13.44
C ARG A 155 -17.33 9.20 -13.85
N ARG A 156 -18.30 9.87 -13.23
CA ARG A 156 -18.59 11.29 -13.47
C ARG A 156 -17.39 12.20 -13.17
N LEU A 157 -16.67 11.93 -12.08
CA LEU A 157 -15.47 12.68 -11.71
C LEU A 157 -14.28 12.40 -12.65
N GLN A 158 -14.18 11.20 -13.20
CA GLN A 158 -13.15 10.81 -14.17
C GLN A 158 -13.34 11.47 -15.55
N GLU A 159 -14.58 11.73 -15.93
CA GLU A 159 -14.95 12.42 -17.17
C GLU A 159 -14.82 13.96 -17.07
N ARG A 160 -14.74 14.51 -15.85
CA ARG A 160 -14.65 15.95 -15.64
C ARG A 160 -13.25 16.47 -16.02
N GLU A 161 -13.22 17.44 -16.91
CA GLU A 161 -12.00 18.20 -17.22
C GLU A 161 -11.62 19.10 -16.03
N LEU A 162 -10.31 19.20 -15.74
CA LEU A 162 -9.78 20.05 -14.68
C LEU A 162 -9.11 21.28 -15.29
N ASP A 163 -9.52 22.46 -14.83
CA ASP A 163 -8.82 23.70 -15.15
C ASP A 163 -7.56 23.89 -14.27
N LEU A 164 -6.77 24.91 -14.59
CA LEU A 164 -5.53 25.19 -13.86
C LEU A 164 -5.76 25.61 -12.39
N ALA A 165 -6.90 26.24 -12.09
CA ALA A 165 -7.22 26.66 -10.72
C ALA A 165 -7.61 25.44 -9.85
N GLU A 166 -8.37 24.51 -10.42
CA GLU A 166 -8.80 23.27 -9.82
C GLU A 166 -7.61 22.33 -9.55
N LEU A 167 -6.57 22.32 -10.40
CA LEU A 167 -5.32 21.60 -10.12
C LEU A 167 -4.64 22.04 -8.81
N ASP A 168 -4.90 23.26 -8.36
CA ASP A 168 -4.39 23.84 -7.13
C ASP A 168 -5.33 23.68 -5.92
N SER A 169 -6.55 23.21 -6.16
CA SER A 169 -7.60 23.07 -5.17
C SER A 169 -7.46 21.79 -4.34
N ALA A 170 -7.72 21.90 -3.04
CA ALA A 170 -7.76 20.74 -2.14
C ALA A 170 -9.00 19.85 -2.35
N ASP A 171 -10.02 20.42 -3.00
CA ASP A 171 -11.28 19.76 -3.34
C ASP A 171 -11.44 19.62 -4.85
N SER A 172 -10.32 19.44 -5.56
CA SER A 172 -10.32 19.14 -6.99
C SER A 172 -11.07 17.83 -7.30
N PRO A 173 -11.68 17.69 -8.49
CA PRO A 173 -12.38 16.46 -8.89
C PRO A 173 -11.50 15.20 -8.73
N TYR A 174 -10.22 15.30 -9.08
CA TYR A 174 -9.23 14.24 -8.90
C TYR A 174 -9.04 13.80 -7.44
N LEU A 175 -8.97 14.76 -6.50
CA LEU A 175 -8.84 14.44 -5.08
C LEU A 175 -10.15 13.88 -4.50
N GLN A 176 -11.30 14.36 -4.99
CA GLN A 176 -12.61 13.81 -4.62
C GLN A 176 -12.75 12.35 -5.08
N GLU A 177 -12.34 12.03 -6.31
CA GLU A 177 -12.33 10.67 -6.86
C GLU A 177 -11.53 9.71 -5.96
N ASN A 178 -10.31 10.10 -5.58
CA ASN A 178 -9.46 9.31 -4.67
C ASN A 178 -10.11 9.13 -3.28
N ARG A 179 -10.76 10.15 -2.72
CA ARG A 179 -11.50 10.03 -1.44
C ARG A 179 -12.66 9.04 -1.55
N LEU A 180 -13.40 9.06 -2.66
CA LEU A 180 -14.48 8.11 -2.93
C LEU A 180 -13.96 6.69 -3.12
N LYS A 181 -12.90 6.48 -3.92
CA LYS A 181 -12.25 5.15 -4.07
C LYS A 181 -11.83 4.55 -2.72
N ARG A 182 -11.25 5.36 -1.81
CA ARG A 182 -10.92 4.91 -0.44
C ARG A 182 -12.15 4.56 0.39
N ARG A 183 -13.26 5.31 0.28
CA ARG A 183 -14.54 4.97 0.94
C ARG A 183 -15.13 3.69 0.38
N MET A 184 -15.10 3.52 -0.94
CA MET A 184 -15.55 2.33 -1.65
C MET A 184 -14.83 1.07 -1.15
N MET A 185 -13.50 1.11 -1.00
CA MET A 185 -12.75 -0.03 -0.46
C MET A 185 -13.08 -0.36 0.99
N ARG A 186 -13.45 0.62 1.82
CA ARG A 186 -13.93 0.37 3.20
C ARG A 186 -15.28 -0.34 3.20
N ILE A 187 -16.19 0.07 2.31
CA ILE A 187 -17.49 -0.60 2.14
C ILE A 187 -17.29 -2.02 1.62
N PHE A 188 -16.44 -2.21 0.63
CA PHE A 188 -16.12 -3.54 0.09
C PHE A 188 -15.61 -4.49 1.18
N ARG A 189 -14.64 -4.08 2.00
CA ARG A 189 -14.14 -4.89 3.12
C ARG A 189 -15.25 -5.22 4.12
N ARG A 190 -16.13 -4.26 4.43
CA ARG A 190 -17.26 -4.50 5.32
C ARG A 190 -18.26 -5.48 4.73
N LEU A 191 -18.51 -5.41 3.42
CA LEU A 191 -19.35 -6.39 2.71
C LEU A 191 -18.74 -7.79 2.75
N CYS A 192 -17.43 -7.93 2.52
CA CYS A 192 -16.74 -9.21 2.65
C CYS A 192 -16.90 -9.81 4.04
N GLN A 193 -16.76 -9.00 5.09
CA GLN A 193 -17.02 -9.44 6.48
C GLN A 193 -18.46 -9.90 6.70
N LEU A 194 -19.45 -9.14 6.23
CA LEU A 194 -20.87 -9.47 6.42
C LEU A 194 -21.31 -10.69 5.61
N LYS A 195 -20.62 -10.98 4.50
CA LYS A 195 -20.86 -12.14 3.63
C LYS A 195 -19.95 -13.34 3.95
N GLU A 196 -19.07 -13.22 4.94
CA GLU A 196 -18.09 -14.24 5.34
C GLU A 196 -17.21 -14.72 4.17
N CYS A 197 -16.81 -13.79 3.30
CA CYS A 197 -15.93 -14.08 2.17
C CYS A 197 -14.59 -13.34 2.26
N SER A 198 -13.60 -13.84 1.53
CA SER A 198 -12.28 -13.21 1.45
C SER A 198 -12.36 -11.82 0.83
N SER A 199 -11.48 -10.92 1.26
CA SER A 199 -11.32 -9.58 0.66
C SER A 199 -10.41 -9.57 -0.58
N LEU A 200 -10.05 -10.75 -1.10
CA LEU A 200 -9.28 -10.90 -2.34
C LEU A 200 -10.10 -10.41 -3.53
N THR A 201 -9.44 -9.68 -4.42
CA THR A 201 -10.06 -9.03 -5.58
C THR A 201 -9.76 -9.74 -6.89
N GLY A 202 -8.92 -10.79 -6.86
CA GLY A 202 -8.49 -11.52 -8.05
C GLY A 202 -7.34 -10.84 -8.78
N ARG A 203 -6.65 -9.89 -8.13
CA ARG A 203 -5.52 -9.16 -8.72
C ARG A 203 -4.33 -10.08 -8.99
N VAL A 204 -3.54 -9.73 -10.01
CA VAL A 204 -2.32 -10.49 -10.35
C VAL A 204 -1.30 -10.43 -9.20
N LEU A 205 -1.25 -9.34 -8.43
CA LEU A 205 -0.42 -9.27 -7.22
C LEU A 205 -0.81 -10.27 -6.12
N GLU A 206 -2.04 -10.75 -6.10
CA GLU A 206 -2.52 -11.74 -5.12
C GLU A 206 -2.09 -13.17 -5.51
N GLN A 207 -1.68 -13.38 -6.75
CA GLN A 207 -1.23 -14.69 -7.23
C GLN A 207 0.12 -15.07 -6.62
N ARG A 208 0.16 -16.26 -6.03
CA ARG A 208 1.35 -16.80 -5.37
C ARG A 208 2.40 -17.19 -6.39
N ILE A 209 3.59 -16.58 -6.30
CA ILE A 209 4.76 -16.98 -7.08
C ILE A 209 5.35 -18.22 -6.43
N ARG A 210 5.38 -19.35 -7.15
CA ARG A 210 6.09 -20.55 -6.70
C ARG A 210 7.58 -20.40 -6.96
N PHE A 211 8.43 -20.87 -6.05
CA PHE A 211 9.89 -20.84 -6.25
C PHE A 211 10.48 -22.24 -6.08
N ARG A 212 11.21 -22.71 -7.09
CA ARG A 212 11.87 -24.03 -7.14
C ARG A 212 13.28 -23.94 -7.75
N GLY A 213 13.95 -22.79 -7.56
CA GLY A 213 15.25 -22.53 -8.20
C GLY A 213 16.42 -23.32 -7.61
N THR A 214 16.27 -23.93 -6.43
CA THR A 214 17.35 -24.68 -5.77
C THR A 214 17.00 -26.16 -5.61
N ARG A 215 18.04 -26.98 -5.41
CA ARG A 215 17.89 -28.42 -5.08
C ARG A 215 17.38 -28.68 -3.65
N TYR A 216 17.30 -27.64 -2.81
CA TYR A 216 16.96 -27.75 -1.39
C TYR A 216 15.52 -27.26 -1.16
N PRO A 217 14.55 -28.15 -0.92
CA PRO A 217 13.14 -27.77 -0.72
C PRO A 217 12.94 -26.81 0.46
N GLU A 218 13.77 -26.89 1.48
CA GLU A 218 13.74 -26.04 2.68
C GLU A 218 14.03 -24.58 2.32
N VAL A 219 15.05 -24.37 1.50
CA VAL A 219 15.44 -23.05 0.96
C VAL A 219 14.33 -22.54 0.06
N ASN A 220 13.83 -23.39 -0.85
CA ASN A 220 12.75 -23.03 -1.76
C ASN A 220 11.50 -22.54 -1.02
N ARG A 221 11.08 -23.26 0.03
CA ARG A 221 9.93 -22.88 0.88
C ARG A 221 10.19 -21.57 1.64
N SER A 222 11.42 -21.30 2.10
CA SER A 222 11.75 -20.05 2.80
C SER A 222 11.63 -18.85 1.86
N ILE A 223 12.28 -18.93 0.69
CA ILE A 223 12.23 -17.89 -0.34
C ILE A 223 10.79 -17.69 -0.82
N GLU A 224 10.07 -18.77 -1.13
CA GLU A 224 8.67 -18.69 -1.58
C GLU A 224 7.78 -18.00 -0.54
N ARG A 225 7.94 -18.31 0.75
CA ARG A 225 7.17 -17.66 1.82
C ARG A 225 7.52 -16.19 1.94
N PHE A 226 8.78 -15.82 1.71
CA PHE A 226 9.26 -14.45 1.83
C PHE A 226 8.76 -13.55 0.68
N ILE A 227 8.87 -14.00 -0.57
CA ILE A 227 8.51 -13.22 -1.76
C ILE A 227 7.00 -13.00 -1.94
N ASN A 228 6.19 -13.84 -1.28
CA ASN A 228 4.73 -13.76 -1.31
C ASN A 228 4.12 -12.98 -0.13
N ARG A 229 4.95 -12.32 0.68
CA ARG A 229 4.45 -11.34 1.67
C ARG A 229 3.91 -10.08 0.97
N PRO A 230 2.93 -9.38 1.56
CA PRO A 230 2.45 -8.13 1.01
C PRO A 230 3.59 -7.12 0.90
N ASP A 231 3.65 -6.40 -0.22
CA ASP A 231 4.66 -5.38 -0.55
C ASP A 231 6.13 -5.83 -0.54
N ALA A 232 6.39 -7.14 -0.49
CA ALA A 232 7.75 -7.67 -0.53
C ALA A 232 8.40 -7.44 -1.91
N PHE A 233 9.56 -6.78 -1.89
CA PHE A 233 10.46 -6.70 -3.04
C PHE A 233 11.89 -6.82 -2.51
N PRO A 234 12.42 -8.05 -2.43
CA PRO A 234 13.66 -8.30 -1.73
C PRO A 234 14.86 -7.81 -2.53
N ASP A 235 15.90 -7.40 -1.83
CA ASP A 235 17.22 -7.23 -2.42
C ASP A 235 18.04 -8.54 -2.36
N TYR A 236 19.27 -8.51 -2.87
CA TYR A 236 20.16 -9.67 -2.83
C TYR A 236 20.47 -10.13 -1.39
N SER A 237 20.67 -9.18 -0.46
CA SER A 237 21.03 -9.45 0.93
C SER A 237 19.88 -10.14 1.66
N ASP A 238 18.65 -9.76 1.37
CA ASP A 238 17.44 -10.38 1.91
C ASP A 238 17.34 -11.86 1.48
N ILE A 239 17.55 -12.15 0.19
CA ILE A 239 17.54 -13.53 -0.33
C ILE A 239 18.69 -14.35 0.28
N LEU A 240 19.89 -13.79 0.38
CA LEU A 240 21.02 -14.46 1.01
C LEU A 240 20.75 -14.75 2.50
N ARG A 241 20.10 -13.83 3.21
CA ARG A 241 19.68 -14.02 4.62
C ARG A 241 18.68 -15.15 4.75
N GLU A 242 17.69 -15.25 3.86
CA GLU A 242 16.73 -16.35 3.84
C GLU A 242 17.42 -17.71 3.60
N ILE A 243 18.38 -17.77 2.66
CA ILE A 243 19.16 -18.98 2.38
C ILE A 243 20.02 -19.39 3.58
N ARG A 244 20.75 -18.44 4.18
CA ARG A 244 21.56 -18.69 5.39
C ARG A 244 20.70 -19.19 6.54
N GLY A 245 19.55 -18.55 6.77
CA GLY A 245 18.59 -18.94 7.79
C GLY A 245 18.03 -20.34 7.57
N ALA A 246 17.67 -20.68 6.33
CA ALA A 246 17.20 -22.03 5.98
C ALA A 246 18.31 -23.09 6.14
N SER A 247 19.52 -22.80 5.68
CA SER A 247 20.69 -23.69 5.79
C SER A 247 21.03 -24.00 7.26
N ALA A 248 21.08 -22.97 8.10
CA ALA A 248 21.36 -23.13 9.53
C ALA A 248 20.25 -23.89 10.26
N ARG A 249 18.98 -23.56 9.98
CA ARG A 249 17.83 -24.22 10.61
C ARG A 249 17.73 -25.71 10.26
N HIS A 250 18.03 -26.07 9.02
CA HIS A 250 17.90 -27.45 8.53
C HIS A 250 19.23 -28.19 8.43
N ARG A 251 20.32 -27.62 8.95
CA ARG A 251 21.68 -28.20 8.96
C ARG A 251 22.11 -28.74 7.59
N LEU A 252 21.90 -27.94 6.54
CA LEU A 252 22.16 -28.35 5.15
C LEU A 252 23.65 -28.42 4.79
N GLY A 253 24.55 -27.96 5.67
CA GLY A 253 26.00 -28.02 5.46
C GLY A 253 26.52 -27.17 4.29
N LEU A 254 25.75 -26.17 3.84
CA LEU A 254 26.12 -25.36 2.67
C LEU A 254 27.30 -24.43 2.99
N GLY A 255 28.33 -24.47 2.14
CA GLY A 255 29.46 -23.56 2.23
C GLY A 255 29.08 -22.12 1.86
N ARG A 256 29.86 -21.14 2.35
CA ARG A 256 29.59 -19.71 2.12
C ARG A 256 29.46 -19.35 0.64
N ARG A 257 30.44 -19.76 -0.19
CA ARG A 257 30.44 -19.52 -1.65
C ARG A 257 29.22 -20.15 -2.34
N GLN A 258 28.84 -21.36 -1.93
CA GLN A 258 27.68 -22.05 -2.50
C GLN A 258 26.38 -21.29 -2.19
N MET A 259 26.22 -20.78 -0.96
CA MET A 259 25.06 -19.97 -0.59
C MET A 259 25.03 -18.63 -1.32
N GLU A 260 26.17 -17.99 -1.54
CA GLU A 260 26.28 -16.74 -2.31
C GLU A 260 25.89 -16.94 -3.78
N ASN A 261 26.38 -18.00 -4.42
CA ASN A 261 25.99 -18.35 -5.80
C ASN A 261 24.49 -18.65 -5.91
N MET A 262 23.96 -19.46 -4.98
CA MET A 262 22.53 -19.78 -4.91
C MET A 262 21.68 -18.53 -4.71
N ALA A 263 22.13 -17.59 -3.87
CA ALA A 263 21.44 -16.33 -3.66
C ALA A 263 21.42 -15.46 -4.91
N GLN A 264 22.51 -15.41 -5.67
CA GLN A 264 22.60 -14.63 -6.90
C GLN A 264 21.62 -15.13 -7.97
N GLU A 265 21.56 -16.46 -8.16
CA GLU A 265 20.61 -17.08 -9.10
C GLU A 265 19.16 -16.88 -8.64
N ALA A 266 18.87 -17.18 -7.38
CA ALA A 266 17.54 -17.02 -6.81
C ALA A 266 17.06 -15.57 -6.86
N PHE A 267 17.94 -14.60 -6.57
CA PHE A 267 17.62 -13.17 -6.62
C PHE A 267 17.23 -12.73 -8.03
N ARG A 268 17.97 -13.15 -9.06
CA ARG A 268 17.65 -12.84 -10.47
C ARG A 268 16.30 -13.43 -10.87
N GLU A 269 16.08 -14.71 -10.58
CA GLU A 269 14.84 -15.40 -10.95
C GLU A 269 13.62 -14.79 -10.26
N VAL A 270 13.69 -14.60 -8.94
CA VAL A 270 12.63 -13.99 -8.14
C VAL A 270 12.38 -12.56 -8.58
N GLY A 271 13.44 -11.78 -8.82
CA GLY A 271 13.34 -10.40 -9.27
C GLY A 271 12.56 -10.27 -10.58
N ASN A 272 12.89 -11.11 -11.57
CA ASN A 272 12.19 -11.15 -12.85
C ASN A 272 10.71 -11.49 -12.67
N ARG A 273 10.39 -12.54 -11.90
CA ARG A 273 8.99 -12.94 -11.64
C ARG A 273 8.20 -11.86 -10.90
N LEU A 274 8.81 -11.16 -9.94
CA LEU A 274 8.16 -10.08 -9.20
C LEU A 274 7.91 -8.85 -10.08
N GLN A 275 8.87 -8.50 -10.96
CA GLN A 275 8.71 -7.42 -11.93
C GLN A 275 7.61 -7.75 -12.94
N GLU A 276 7.63 -8.95 -13.51
CA GLU A 276 6.59 -9.41 -14.43
C GLU A 276 5.21 -9.40 -13.78
N ARG A 277 5.07 -9.92 -12.55
CA ARG A 277 3.79 -9.88 -11.81
C ARG A 277 3.29 -8.46 -11.60
N ARG A 278 4.18 -7.52 -11.26
CA ARG A 278 3.83 -6.09 -11.09
C ARG A 278 3.46 -5.43 -12.41
N HIS A 279 4.17 -5.76 -13.48
CA HIS A 279 3.89 -5.25 -14.82
C HIS A 279 2.52 -5.73 -15.32
N LEU A 280 2.24 -7.03 -15.21
CA LEU A 280 0.94 -7.60 -15.57
C LEU A 280 -0.18 -7.00 -14.73
N ASP A 281 0.02 -6.86 -13.42
CA ASP A 281 -0.98 -6.21 -12.55
C ASP A 281 -1.26 -4.77 -12.97
N LEU A 282 -0.22 -4.00 -13.34
CA LEU A 282 -0.41 -2.68 -13.90
C LEU A 282 -1.23 -2.74 -15.18
N VAL A 283 -0.81 -3.53 -16.18
CA VAL A 283 -1.45 -3.60 -17.50
C VAL A 283 -2.93 -4.00 -17.39
N TYR A 284 -3.25 -5.03 -16.60
CA TYR A 284 -4.64 -5.50 -16.46
C TYR A 284 -5.54 -4.57 -15.64
N ASN A 285 -4.97 -3.69 -14.80
CA ASN A 285 -5.73 -2.81 -13.92
C ASN A 285 -5.44 -1.32 -14.19
N PHE A 286 -4.91 -1.01 -15.38
CA PHE A 286 -4.57 0.35 -15.77
C PHE A 286 -5.81 1.13 -16.22
N GLY A 287 -5.86 2.41 -15.85
CA GLY A 287 -6.80 3.36 -16.41
C GLY A 287 -8.23 3.26 -15.86
N SER A 288 -9.21 3.46 -16.74
CA SER A 288 -10.64 3.50 -16.45
C SER A 288 -11.46 3.16 -17.70
N HIS A 289 -12.79 3.30 -17.63
CA HIS A 289 -13.69 3.11 -18.77
C HIS A 289 -13.35 3.97 -19.99
N LEU A 290 -12.64 5.08 -19.79
CA LEU A 290 -12.15 5.95 -20.87
C LEU A 290 -10.99 5.35 -21.69
N THR A 291 -10.26 4.39 -21.12
CA THR A 291 -9.07 3.78 -21.72
C THR A 291 -9.24 2.30 -22.08
N ASP A 292 -10.34 1.67 -21.67
CA ASP A 292 -10.59 0.24 -21.87
C ASP A 292 -10.63 -0.18 -23.35
N GLN A 293 -10.95 0.75 -24.25
CA GLN A 293 -11.04 0.50 -25.70
C GLN A 293 -9.73 0.83 -26.46
N TYR A 294 -8.65 1.15 -25.74
CA TYR A 294 -7.37 1.46 -26.37
C TYR A 294 -6.85 0.27 -27.19
N ARG A 295 -6.44 0.54 -28.43
CA ARG A 295 -5.78 -0.43 -29.31
C ARG A 295 -4.46 0.17 -29.81
N PRO A 296 -3.33 -0.55 -29.68
CA PRO A 296 -2.10 -0.15 -30.35
C PRO A 296 -2.33 -0.20 -31.87
N GLY A 297 -2.00 0.90 -32.56
CA GLY A 297 -2.15 1.05 -34.01
C GLY A 297 -1.04 0.41 -34.81
#